data_AF-A0A183LYT5-F1
#
_entry.id   AF-A0A183LYT5-F1
#
_cell.length_a   1.000
_cell.length_b   1.000
_cell.length_c   1.000
_cell.angle_alpha   90.00
_cell.angle_beta   90.00
_cell.angle_gamma   90.00
#
_symmetry.space_group_name_H-M   'P 1'
#
loop_
_entity.id
_entity.type
_entity.pdbx_description
1 polymer ?
#
loop_
_entity_poly.entity_id
_entity_poly.type
_entity_poly.pdbx_seq_one_letter_code
_entity_poly.pdbx_strand_id
1 'polypeptide(L)'
;MAIRQIKSGKEVGPNNIPAEALKADVRSCTDQIATLRIIVEQPIEWNLLLYINFIDYEKAFDNVDRITLWKLLRHYGVPQKIVNIIRNSYDGLNCKIVHGGQLTKSFEVKTGVRQGCLFSPFLFLLVIDWIMKTSTSEGKRGIQWTSRMQLDDLDFADDLALLSQTQ
;
A
#
# COMPACT_ATOMS: atom_id res chain seq x y z
N MET A 1 0.71 4.65 3.75
CA MET A 1 0.04 4.96 2.48
C MET A 1 1.05 5.56 1.54
N ALA A 2 1.10 5.11 0.29
CA ALA A 2 1.96 5.70 -0.73
C ALA A 2 1.10 6.04 -1.96
N ILE A 3 0.41 7.17 -1.91
CA ILE A 3 -0.27 7.72 -3.09
C ILE A 3 0.79 7.99 -4.15
N ARG A 4 0.79 7.16 -5.19
CA ARG A 4 1.78 7.21 -6.26
C ARG A 4 1.22 7.89 -7.48
N GLN A 5 1.37 9.21 -7.48
CA GLN A 5 1.80 10.06 -8.60
C GLN A 5 1.47 11.51 -8.23
N ILE A 6 2.34 12.16 -7.46
CA ILE A 6 2.20 13.60 -7.19
C ILE A 6 3.44 14.33 -7.67
N LYS A 7 3.53 14.54 -8.98
CA LYS A 7 4.47 15.52 -9.54
C LYS A 7 3.99 16.91 -9.17
N SER A 8 4.91 17.75 -8.67
CA SER A 8 4.62 19.06 -8.10
C SER A 8 3.94 20.00 -9.11
N GLY A 9 2.65 20.24 -8.91
CA GLY A 9 1.91 21.35 -9.50
C GLY A 9 1.05 21.95 -8.40
N LYS A 10 1.20 23.25 -8.16
CA LYS A 10 0.48 24.04 -7.15
C LYS A 10 -0.90 24.39 -7.68
N GLU A 11 -1.67 23.38 -8.09
CA GLU A 11 -2.96 23.54 -8.75
C GLU A 11 -4.06 22.85 -7.95
N VAL A 12 -5.20 23.51 -7.92
CA VAL A 12 -6.37 23.09 -7.17
C VAL A 12 -7.22 22.20 -8.07
N GLY A 13 -7.73 21.10 -7.52
CA GLY A 13 -8.62 20.17 -8.22
C GLY A 13 -9.91 20.84 -8.71
N PRO A 14 -10.69 20.12 -9.55
CA PRO A 14 -12.05 20.53 -9.85
C PRO A 14 -12.80 20.59 -8.51
N ASN A 15 -13.40 21.75 -8.19
CA ASN A 15 -14.04 22.06 -6.89
C ASN A 15 -13.15 22.65 -5.79
N ASN A 16 -12.03 23.28 -6.12
CA ASN A 16 -11.16 23.98 -5.15
C ASN A 16 -10.54 23.07 -4.06
N ILE A 17 -10.55 21.75 -4.26
CA ILE A 17 -9.86 20.80 -3.37
C ILE A 17 -8.35 20.85 -3.70
N PRO A 18 -7.47 21.28 -2.78
CA PRO A 18 -6.05 21.33 -3.06
C PRO A 18 -5.52 19.94 -3.44
N ALA A 19 -4.66 19.84 -4.45
CA ALA A 19 -3.92 18.59 -4.68
C ALA A 19 -3.13 18.19 -3.42
N GLU A 20 -2.82 19.14 -2.53
CA GLU A 20 -2.27 18.88 -1.20
C GLU A 20 -3.23 18.17 -0.22
N ALA A 21 -4.55 18.30 -0.38
CA ALA A 21 -5.54 17.57 0.43
C ALA A 21 -5.61 16.09 0.05
N LEU A 22 -5.27 15.76 -1.20
CA LEU A 22 -5.01 14.38 -1.66
C LEU A 22 -3.56 13.94 -1.40
N LYS A 23 -2.61 14.87 -1.21
CA LYS A 23 -1.28 14.57 -0.64
C LYS A 23 -1.34 14.31 0.86
N ALA A 24 -2.45 14.65 1.52
CA ALA A 24 -2.53 14.56 2.96
C ALA A 24 -2.18 13.12 3.34
N ASP A 25 -1.16 13.03 4.18
CA ASP A 25 -0.80 11.88 4.97
C ASP A 25 -2.12 11.32 5.55
N VAL A 26 -2.75 10.37 4.85
CA VAL A 26 -3.98 9.70 5.27
C VAL A 26 -3.54 8.85 6.45
N ARG A 27 -3.71 9.41 7.64
CA ARG A 27 -3.26 8.79 8.90
C ARG A 27 -4.32 7.87 9.46
N SER A 28 -5.54 7.93 8.93
CA SER A 28 -6.70 7.17 9.40
C SER A 28 -7.53 6.59 8.27
N CYS A 29 -8.22 5.49 8.55
CA CYS A 29 -9.26 4.91 7.71
C CYS A 29 -10.35 5.96 7.36
N THR A 30 -10.67 6.88 8.28
CA THR A 30 -11.63 7.96 8.02
C THR A 30 -11.18 8.88 6.87
N ASP A 31 -9.90 9.19 6.79
CA ASP A 31 -9.35 10.04 5.74
C ASP A 31 -9.42 9.34 4.38
N GLN A 32 -9.23 8.02 4.36
CA GLN A 32 -9.31 7.23 3.13
C GLN A 32 -10.75 7.10 2.64
N ILE A 33 -11.71 6.88 3.54
CA ILE A 33 -13.14 6.86 3.20
C ILE A 33 -13.57 8.23 2.67
N ALA A 34 -13.14 9.32 3.31
CA ALA A 34 -13.42 10.67 2.84
C ALA A 34 -12.82 10.92 1.45
N THR A 35 -11.58 10.48 1.22
CA THR A 35 -10.90 10.59 -0.07
C THR A 35 -11.63 9.80 -1.16
N LEU A 36 -11.98 8.54 -0.89
CA LEU A 36 -12.73 7.69 -1.81
C LEU A 36 -14.09 8.29 -2.14
N ARG A 37 -14.77 8.86 -1.14
CA ARG A 37 -16.05 9.55 -1.34
C ARG A 37 -15.92 10.72 -2.31
N ILE A 38 -14.92 11.57 -2.12
CA ILE A 38 -14.62 12.71 -3.02
C ILE A 38 -14.36 12.22 -4.45
N ILE A 39 -13.65 11.10 -4.60
CA ILE A 39 -13.34 10.49 -5.90
C ILE A 39 -14.58 9.95 -6.60
N VAL A 40 -15.54 9.40 -5.85
CA VAL A 40 -16.80 8.88 -6.38
C VAL A 40 -17.77 10.01 -6.76
N GLU A 41 -17.82 11.08 -5.96
CA GLU A 41 -18.75 12.19 -6.18
C GLU A 41 -18.45 12.96 -7.49
N GLN A 42 -17.18 13.14 -7.86
CA GLN A 42 -16.81 13.89 -9.07
C GLN A 42 -17.31 13.27 -10.40
N PRO A 43 -17.08 11.99 -10.71
CA PRO A 43 -17.62 11.37 -11.93
C PRO A 43 -19.14 11.38 -11.98
N ILE A 44 -19.81 11.26 -10.82
CA ILE A 44 -21.27 11.37 -10.74
C ILE A 44 -21.72 12.78 -11.15
N GLU A 45 -21.07 13.84 -10.65
CA GLU A 45 -21.37 15.23 -11.02
C GLU A 45 -21.21 15.50 -12.53
N TRP A 46 -20.23 14.84 -13.17
CA TRP A 46 -19.95 15.01 -14.59
C TRP A 46 -20.59 13.97 -15.51
N ASN A 47 -21.43 13.10 -14.95
CA ASN A 47 -22.07 12.00 -15.69
C ASN A 47 -21.06 11.10 -16.42
N LEU A 48 -19.94 10.81 -15.76
CA LEU A 48 -18.85 9.96 -16.22
C LEU A 48 -18.89 8.62 -15.50
N LEU A 49 -18.49 7.56 -16.21
CA LEU A 49 -18.50 6.21 -15.67
C LEU A 49 -17.20 5.92 -14.93
N LEU A 50 -17.29 5.75 -13.60
CA LEU A 50 -16.18 5.36 -12.74
C LEU A 50 -16.21 3.86 -12.45
N TYR A 51 -15.06 3.20 -12.57
CA TYR A 51 -14.85 1.83 -12.13
C TYR A 51 -13.86 1.82 -10.97
N ILE A 52 -14.21 1.06 -9.92
CA ILE A 52 -13.35 0.84 -8.76
C ILE A 52 -13.22 -0.66 -8.55
N ASN A 53 -11.99 -1.15 -8.46
CA ASN A 53 -11.70 -2.54 -8.13
C ASN A 53 -10.99 -2.60 -6.77
N PHE A 54 -11.63 -3.24 -5.79
CA PHE A 54 -11.08 -3.46 -4.46
C PHE A 54 -10.34 -4.80 -4.41
N ILE A 55 -9.09 -4.75 -3.94
CA ILE A 55 -8.20 -5.89 -3.80
C ILE A 55 -7.85 -6.00 -2.32
N ASP A 56 -8.12 -7.17 -1.75
CA ASP A 56 -7.74 -7.56 -0.40
C ASP A 56 -6.76 -8.74 -0.48
N TYR A 57 -5.66 -8.66 0.27
CA TYR A 57 -4.62 -9.69 0.30
C TYR A 57 -4.85 -10.65 1.47
N GLU A 58 -5.11 -11.93 1.18
CA GLU A 58 -5.26 -12.92 2.23
C GLU A 58 -4.01 -12.97 3.12
N LYS A 59 -4.19 -12.69 4.43
CA LYS A 59 -3.13 -12.74 5.46
C LYS A 59 -1.87 -12.01 5.00
N ALA A 60 -2.02 -10.78 4.55
CA ALA A 60 -0.98 -10.03 3.85
C ALA A 60 0.37 -10.00 4.59
N PHE A 61 0.36 -9.82 5.91
CA PHE A 61 1.57 -9.82 6.74
C PHE A 61 2.24 -11.20 6.82
N ASP A 62 1.47 -12.29 6.89
CA ASP A 62 1.99 -13.65 7.08
C ASP A 62 2.52 -14.28 5.80
N ASN A 63 2.05 -13.78 4.65
CA ASN A 63 2.34 -14.34 3.32
C ASN A 63 3.50 -13.66 2.57
N VAL A 64 4.16 -12.66 3.16
CA VAL A 64 5.35 -12.02 2.54
C VAL A 64 6.49 -13.03 2.37
N ASP A 65 6.99 -13.20 1.13
CA ASP A 65 8.19 -13.98 0.88
C ASP A 65 9.44 -13.23 1.37
N ARG A 66 10.13 -13.81 2.37
CA ARG A 66 11.30 -13.18 3.01
C ARG A 66 12.48 -13.07 2.06
N ILE A 67 12.68 -14.05 1.16
CA ILE A 67 13.81 -14.01 0.21
C ILE A 67 13.66 -12.81 -0.72
N THR A 68 12.45 -12.60 -1.24
CA THR A 68 12.10 -11.45 -2.07
C THR A 68 12.19 -10.15 -1.29
N LEU A 69 11.71 -10.10 -0.04
CA LEU A 69 11.85 -8.92 0.82
C LEU A 69 13.32 -8.48 1.00
N TRP A 70 14.25 -9.43 1.22
CA TRP A 70 15.68 -9.11 1.33
C TRP A 70 16.27 -8.57 0.03
N LYS A 71 15.85 -9.11 -1.12
CA LYS A 71 16.24 -8.61 -2.44
C LYS A 71 15.69 -7.21 -2.69
N LEU A 72 14.44 -6.95 -2.28
CA LEU A 72 13.81 -5.64 -2.41
C LEU A 72 14.52 -4.58 -1.59
N LEU A 73 14.88 -4.86 -0.33
CA LEU A 73 15.67 -3.93 0.46
C LEU A 73 17.00 -3.58 -0.23
N ARG A 74 17.66 -4.55 -0.84
CA ARG A 74 18.88 -4.30 -1.64
C ARG A 74 18.58 -3.47 -2.89
N HIS A 75 17.48 -3.73 -3.58
CA HIS A 75 17.02 -2.95 -4.73
C HIS A 75 16.78 -1.48 -4.37
N TYR A 76 16.20 -1.22 -3.19
CA TYR A 76 15.99 0.12 -2.64
C TYR A 76 17.25 0.77 -2.07
N GLY A 77 18.43 0.17 -2.24
CA GLY A 77 19.71 0.74 -1.85
C GLY A 77 20.09 0.53 -0.37
N VAL A 78 19.36 -0.29 0.38
CA VAL A 78 19.70 -0.59 1.77
C VAL A 78 21.03 -1.36 1.82
N PRO A 79 22.04 -0.89 2.59
CA PRO A 79 23.32 -1.58 2.73
C PRO A 79 23.18 -3.03 3.21
N GLN A 80 23.98 -3.94 2.66
CA GLN A 80 23.91 -5.38 2.99
C GLN A 80 24.04 -5.66 4.49
N LYS A 81 24.85 -4.86 5.21
CA LYS A 81 24.99 -4.98 6.67
C LYS A 81 23.66 -4.78 7.38
N ILE A 82 22.86 -3.79 6.96
CA ILE A 82 21.54 -3.51 7.53
C ILE A 82 20.57 -4.62 7.13
N VAL A 83 20.58 -5.07 5.87
CA VAL A 83 19.75 -6.21 5.43
C VAL A 83 20.04 -7.46 6.23
N ASN A 84 21.31 -7.75 6.56
CA ASN A 84 21.68 -8.89 7.40
C ASN A 84 21.15 -8.75 8.83
N ILE A 85 21.20 -7.54 9.41
CA ILE A 85 20.65 -7.29 10.76
C ILE A 85 19.13 -7.54 10.75
N ILE A 86 18.42 -7.03 9.75
CA ILE A 86 16.99 -7.27 9.61
C ILE A 86 16.72 -8.76 9.42
N ARG A 87 17.42 -9.44 8.51
CA ARG A 87 17.27 -10.89 8.27
C ARG A 87 17.51 -11.72 9.53
N ASN A 88 18.55 -11.42 10.30
CA ASN A 88 18.85 -12.12 11.55
C ASN A 88 17.74 -11.94 12.59
N SER A 89 16.96 -10.86 12.50
CA SER A 89 15.74 -10.70 13.31
C SER A 89 14.59 -11.57 12.81
N TYR A 90 14.68 -12.27 11.68
CA TYR A 90 13.64 -13.16 11.18
C TYR A 90 14.02 -14.64 11.19
N ASP A 91 15.31 -14.95 11.11
CA ASP A 91 15.81 -16.32 11.07
C ASP A 91 15.57 -17.07 12.39
N GLY A 92 15.22 -18.36 12.30
CA GLY A 92 15.04 -19.25 13.45
C GLY A 92 13.84 -18.92 14.36
N LEU A 93 12.92 -18.08 13.89
CA LEU A 93 11.75 -17.69 14.66
C LEU A 93 10.83 -18.86 14.94
N ASN A 94 10.42 -18.99 16.20
CA ASN A 94 9.41 -19.95 16.62
C ASN A 94 8.24 -19.22 17.28
N CYS A 95 7.02 -19.61 16.94
CA CYS A 95 5.78 -19.07 17.49
C CYS A 95 5.01 -20.16 18.25
N LYS A 96 4.24 -19.74 19.25
CA LYS A 96 3.25 -20.53 19.97
C LYS A 96 1.97 -19.73 20.05
N ILE A 97 0.83 -20.40 19.98
CA ILE A 97 -0.49 -19.77 20.05
C ILE A 97 -1.06 -20.05 21.44
N VAL A 98 -1.70 -19.05 22.05
CA VAL A 98 -2.48 -19.25 23.26
C VAL A 98 -3.91 -19.59 22.85
N HIS A 99 -4.39 -20.75 23.26
CA HIS A 99 -5.76 -21.21 22.99
C HIS A 99 -6.34 -21.83 24.27
N GLY A 100 -7.47 -21.29 24.75
CA GLY A 100 -8.11 -21.76 26.00
C GLY A 100 -7.22 -21.59 27.25
N GLY A 101 -6.37 -20.56 27.29
CA GLY A 101 -5.41 -20.33 28.37
C GLY A 101 -4.18 -21.25 28.36
N GLN A 102 -4.07 -22.15 27.39
CA GLN A 102 -2.92 -23.03 27.22
C GLN A 102 -2.09 -22.66 25.98
N LEU A 103 -0.79 -22.94 26.03
CA LEU A 103 0.11 -22.76 24.88
C LEU A 103 0.11 -23.98 23.97
N THR A 104 0.03 -23.75 22.67
CA THR A 104 0.21 -24.81 21.67
C THR A 104 1.66 -25.24 21.54
N LYS A 105 1.89 -26.32 20.77
CA LYS A 105 3.25 -26.71 20.33
C LYS A 105 3.87 -25.58 19.51
N SER A 106 5.17 -25.36 19.69
CA SER A 106 5.89 -24.38 18.89
C SER A 106 6.03 -24.83 17.45
N PHE A 107 5.95 -23.87 16.54
CA PHE A 107 6.25 -24.06 15.13
C PHE A 107 7.17 -22.95 14.65
N GLU A 108 7.99 -23.27 13.65
CA GLU A 108 8.89 -22.30 13.03
C GLU A 108 8.12 -21.37 12.08
N VAL A 109 8.39 -20.07 12.17
CA VAL A 109 7.78 -19.05 11.30
C VAL A 109 8.69 -18.80 10.10
N LYS A 110 8.29 -19.31 8.94
CA LYS A 110 9.11 -19.29 7.71
C LYS A 110 8.80 -18.14 6.76
N THR A 111 7.57 -17.62 6.80
CA THR A 111 7.09 -16.55 5.91
C THR A 111 6.68 -15.33 6.71
N GLY A 112 6.39 -14.27 5.99
CA GLY A 112 5.76 -13.09 6.54
C GLY A 112 6.70 -12.17 7.31
N VAL A 113 6.14 -11.01 7.63
CA VAL A 113 6.66 -10.02 8.56
C VAL A 113 5.97 -10.17 9.92
N ARG A 114 6.63 -9.80 11.02
CA ARG A 114 6.09 -10.04 12.38
C ARG A 114 4.93 -9.09 12.68
N GLN A 115 3.72 -9.60 12.90
CA GLN A 115 2.61 -8.77 13.40
C GLN A 115 2.96 -8.18 14.78
N GLY A 116 2.55 -6.93 15.02
CA GLY A 116 2.84 -6.19 16.26
C GLY A 116 4.26 -5.61 16.36
N CYS A 117 5.16 -5.91 15.41
CA CYS A 117 6.47 -5.27 15.34
C CYS A 117 6.37 -3.92 14.62
N LEU A 118 6.92 -2.86 15.21
CA LEU A 118 6.89 -1.49 14.65
C LEU A 118 7.50 -1.38 13.25
N PHE A 119 8.46 -2.24 12.92
CA PHE A 119 9.15 -2.21 11.63
C PHE A 119 8.44 -3.02 10.54
N SER A 120 7.56 -3.95 10.91
CA SER A 120 6.88 -4.82 9.96
C SER A 120 5.94 -4.09 9.01
N PRO A 121 5.13 -3.09 9.43
CA PRO A 121 4.33 -2.30 8.52
C PRO A 121 5.18 -1.62 7.43
N PHE A 122 6.35 -1.09 7.78
CA PHE A 122 7.26 -0.48 6.81
C PHE A 122 7.80 -1.50 5.80
N LEU A 123 8.21 -2.69 6.27
CA LEU A 123 8.67 -3.77 5.39
C LEU A 123 7.56 -4.24 4.44
N PHE A 124 6.33 -4.35 4.93
CA PHE A 124 5.17 -4.70 4.12
C PHE A 124 4.87 -3.63 3.06
N LEU A 125 4.89 -2.34 3.44
CA LEU A 125 4.71 -1.23 2.51
C LEU A 125 5.73 -1.27 1.37
N LEU A 126 7.00 -1.62 1.62
CA LEU A 126 8.00 -1.75 0.54
C LEU A 126 7.67 -2.86 -0.47
N VAL A 127 6.97 -3.91 -0.04
CA VAL A 127 6.52 -4.99 -0.92
C VAL A 127 5.37 -4.50 -1.80
N ILE A 128 4.35 -3.87 -1.21
CA ILE A 128 3.22 -3.28 -1.94
C ILE A 128 3.74 -2.23 -2.93
N ASP A 129 4.63 -1.35 -2.48
CA ASP A 129 5.32 -0.35 -3.29
C ASP A 129 5.94 -0.94 -4.56
N TRP A 130 6.66 -2.07 -4.42
CA TRP A 130 7.26 -2.77 -5.53
C TRP A 130 6.23 -3.41 -6.46
N ILE A 131 5.23 -4.09 -5.91
CA ILE A 131 4.14 -4.72 -6.67
C ILE A 131 3.44 -3.67 -7.52
N MET A 132 3.07 -2.53 -6.93
CA MET A 132 2.41 -1.43 -7.62
C MET A 132 3.29 -0.86 -8.72
N LYS A 133 4.54 -0.48 -8.43
CA LYS A 133 5.49 0.02 -9.44
C LYS A 133 5.62 -0.90 -10.64
N THR A 134 5.72 -2.21 -10.38
CA THR A 134 5.96 -3.19 -11.44
C THR A 134 4.69 -3.39 -12.26
N SER A 135 3.54 -3.49 -11.58
CA SER A 135 2.24 -3.78 -12.21
C SER A 135 1.65 -2.58 -12.96
N THR A 136 1.96 -1.34 -12.54
CA THR A 136 1.42 -0.09 -13.12
C THR A 136 2.40 0.67 -14.02
N SER A 137 3.59 0.13 -14.27
CA SER A 137 4.65 0.81 -15.05
C SER A 137 4.32 1.12 -16.51
N GLU A 138 3.42 0.35 -17.14
CA GLU A 138 3.08 0.49 -18.56
C GLU A 138 1.77 1.27 -18.77
N GLY A 139 1.85 2.48 -19.35
CA GLY A 139 0.71 3.26 -19.82
C GLY A 139 0.10 4.24 -18.81
N LYS A 140 -0.70 5.19 -19.32
CA LYS A 140 -1.55 6.06 -18.50
C LYS A 140 -2.78 5.27 -18.06
N ARG A 141 -2.97 5.10 -16.76
CA ARG A 141 -4.14 4.41 -16.17
C ARG A 141 -4.83 5.39 -15.22
N GLY A 142 -5.78 4.89 -14.42
CA GLY A 142 -6.42 5.75 -13.43
C GLY A 142 -7.45 6.72 -14.01
N ILE A 143 -7.80 7.69 -13.18
CA ILE A 143 -8.70 8.79 -13.53
C ILE A 143 -7.92 10.09 -13.69
N GLN A 144 -8.33 10.94 -14.62
CA GLN A 144 -7.74 12.27 -14.77
C GLN A 144 -8.31 13.18 -13.68
N TRP A 145 -7.53 13.43 -12.62
CA TRP A 145 -7.98 14.26 -11.50
C TRP A 145 -7.86 15.76 -11.79
N THR A 146 -6.76 16.19 -12.41
CA THR A 146 -6.59 17.56 -12.94
C THR A 146 -5.95 17.51 -14.31
N SER A 147 -5.84 18.63 -15.03
CA SER A 147 -5.18 18.69 -16.35
C SER A 147 -3.76 18.06 -16.40
N ARG A 148 -3.09 17.95 -15.25
CA ARG A 148 -1.73 17.38 -15.12
C ARG A 148 -1.62 16.15 -14.22
N MET A 149 -2.68 15.78 -13.50
CA MET A 149 -2.64 14.73 -12.47
C MET A 149 -3.55 13.56 -12.84
N GLN A 150 -3.00 12.35 -12.72
CA GLN A 150 -3.74 11.10 -12.79
C GLN A 150 -3.71 10.41 -11.43
N LEU A 151 -4.83 9.80 -11.06
CA LEU A 151 -4.96 9.01 -9.86
C LEU A 151 -5.22 7.55 -10.24
N ASP A 152 -4.23 6.70 -10.00
CA ASP A 152 -4.24 5.29 -10.43
C ASP A 152 -4.81 4.36 -9.35
N ASP A 153 -4.49 4.64 -8.09
CA ASP A 153 -4.79 3.78 -6.96
C ASP A 153 -4.93 4.54 -5.63
N LEU A 154 -5.59 3.88 -4.67
CA LEU A 154 -5.62 4.24 -3.26
C LEU A 154 -5.26 3.02 -2.43
N ASP A 155 -4.26 3.13 -1.55
CA ASP A 155 -3.77 2.03 -0.72
C ASP A 155 -3.84 2.35 0.79
N PHE A 156 -4.29 1.41 1.61
CA PHE A 156 -4.16 1.52 3.07
C PHE A 156 -3.97 0.16 3.70
N ALA A 157 -2.86 0.00 4.42
CA ALA A 157 -2.41 -1.31 4.88
C ALA A 157 -2.41 -2.31 3.71
N ASP A 158 -3.23 -3.35 3.78
CA ASP A 158 -3.45 -4.39 2.79
C ASP A 158 -4.62 -4.13 1.82
N ASP A 159 -5.47 -3.15 2.10
CA ASP A 159 -6.58 -2.78 1.21
C ASP A 159 -6.10 -1.88 0.07
N LEU A 160 -6.35 -2.31 -1.17
CA LEU A 160 -6.02 -1.57 -2.38
C LEU A 160 -7.27 -1.32 -3.22
N ALA A 161 -7.49 -0.07 -3.64
CA ALA A 161 -8.53 0.29 -4.59
C ALA A 161 -7.91 0.83 -5.89
N LEU A 162 -8.11 0.15 -7.00
CA LEU A 162 -7.69 0.58 -8.33
C LEU A 162 -8.81 1.36 -9.01
N LEU A 163 -8.46 2.48 -9.65
CA LEU A 163 -9.40 3.39 -10.28
C LEU A 163 -9.28 3.34 -11.81
N SER A 164 -10.41 3.47 -12.50
CA SER A 164 -10.44 3.59 -13.96
C SER A 164 -11.69 4.31 -14.43
N GLN A 165 -11.62 4.92 -15.60
CA GLN A 165 -12.73 5.64 -16.24
C GLN A 165 -12.72 5.37 -17.74
N THR A 166 -13.90 5.24 -18.36
CA THR A 166 -14.01 5.15 -19.83
C THR A 166 -13.63 6.48 -20.47
N GLN A 167 -12.76 6.42 -21.49
CA GLN A 167 -12.45 7.56 -22.37
C GLN A 167 -13.63 7.91 -23.27
#